data_AF-A0A135VZD8-F1
#
_entry.id   AF-A0A135VZD8-F1
#
_cell.length_a   1.000
_cell.length_b   1.000
_cell.length_c   1.000
_cell.angle_alpha   90.00
_cell.angle_beta   90.00
_cell.angle_gamma   90.00
#
_symmetry.space_group_name_H-M   'P 1'
#
loop_
_entity.id
_entity.type
_entity.pdbx_description
1 polymer ?
#
loop_
_entity_poly.entity_id
_entity_poly.type
_entity_poly.pdbx_seq_one_letter_code
_entity_poly.pdbx_strand_id
1 'polypeptide(L)' 'MGKGLAIFGLILMILGILPLFLPMLGFPEIAAYFYMLGLYEIDLAGYLFSELMLILIGLGFILLVVGAMR' A
#
# COMPACT_ATOMS: atom_id res chain seq x y z
N MET A 1 -3.39 -8.04 -22.32
CA MET A 1 -4.07 -7.85 -21.01
C MET A 1 -3.09 -7.52 -19.87
N GLY A 2 -1.77 -7.76 -19.99
CA GLY A 2 -0.82 -7.50 -18.89
C GLY A 2 -0.70 -6.03 -18.48
N LYS A 3 -0.84 -5.08 -19.41
CA LYS A 3 -0.85 -3.63 -19.10
C LYS A 3 -1.87 -3.23 -18.02
N GLY A 4 -3.06 -3.83 -18.02
CA GLY A 4 -4.08 -3.57 -17.01
C GLY A 4 -3.69 -4.09 -15.62
N LEU A 5 -3.09 -5.28 -15.59
CA LEU A 5 -2.55 -5.85 -14.35
C LEU A 5 -1.40 -5.00 -13.79
N ALA A 6 -0.55 -4.46 -14.68
CA ALA A 6 0.54 -3.59 -14.29
C ALA A 6 0.04 -2.31 -13.62
N ILE A 7 -0.97 -1.66 -14.22
CA ILE A 7 -1.61 -0.47 -13.68
C ILE A 7 -2.29 -0.78 -12.36
N PHE A 8 -3.00 -1.90 -12.26
CA PHE A 8 -3.63 -2.30 -11.00
C PHE A 8 -2.61 -2.54 -9.89
N GLY A 9 -1.49 -3.20 -10.19
CA GLY A 9 -0.38 -3.36 -9.26
C GLY A 9 0.19 -2.01 -8.78
N LEU A 10 0.36 -1.06 -9.70
CA LEU A 10 0.78 0.31 -9.36
C LEU A 10 -0.21 0.99 -8.40
N ILE A 11 -1.52 0.88 -8.67
CA ILE A 11 -2.57 1.45 -7.83
C ILE A 11 -2.51 0.87 -6.42
N LEU A 12 -2.35 -0.45 -6.28
CA LEU A 12 -2.24 -1.09 -4.97
C LEU A 12 -1.03 -0.57 -4.17
N MET A 13 0.12 -0.40 -4.81
CA MET A 13 1.29 0.16 -4.14
C MET A 13 1.07 1.60 -3.69
N ILE A 14 0.42 2.42 -4.52
CA ILE A 14 0.05 3.79 -4.15
C ILE A 14 -0.87 3.77 -2.92
N LEU A 15 -1.89 2.91 -2.92
CA LEU A 15 -2.82 2.77 -1.78
C LEU A 15 -2.14 2.27 -0.50
N GLY A 16 -1.13 1.40 -0.61
CA GLY A 16 -0.37 0.92 0.55
C GLY A 16 0.55 1.99 1.16
N ILE A 17 1.00 2.95 0.38
CA ILE A 17 1.87 4.05 0.84
C ILE A 17 1.06 5.27 1.29
N LEU A 18 -0.13 5.49 0.69
CA LEU A 18 -1.00 6.64 0.94
C LEU A 18 -1.24 6.98 2.43
N PRO A 19 -1.44 6.02 3.35
CA PRO A 19 -1.73 6.31 4.76
C PRO A 19 -0.63 7.08 5.49
N LEU A 20 0.61 7.04 5.00
CA LEU A 20 1.73 7.79 5.58
C LEU A 20 1.56 9.30 5.41
N PHE A 21 0.87 9.72 4.35
CA PHE A 21 0.70 11.13 4.00
C PHE A 21 -0.67 11.70 4.40
N LEU A 22 -1.68 10.84 4.55
CA LEU A 22 -3.05 11.27 4.90
C LEU A 22 -3.13 12.14 6.17
N PRO A 23 -2.41 11.84 7.29
CA PRO A 23 -2.42 12.71 8.47
C PRO A 23 -1.88 14.12 8.17
N MET A 24 -0.84 14.22 7.34
CA MET A 24 -0.26 15.52 6.93
C MET A 24 -1.21 16.33 6.05
N LEU A 25 -2.12 15.64 5.34
CA LEU A 25 -3.13 16.24 4.48
C LEU A 25 -4.44 16.57 5.23
N GLY A 26 -4.51 16.31 6.53
CA GLY A 26 -5.71 16.57 7.36
C GLY A 26 -6.74 15.44 7.35
N PHE A 27 -6.36 14.22 6.99
CA PHE A 27 -7.22 13.03 6.98
C PHE A 27 -6.73 11.89 7.89
N PRO A 28 -6.44 12.14 9.19
CA PRO A 28 -5.90 11.12 10.09
C PRO A 28 -6.88 9.96 10.35
N GLU A 29 -8.18 10.19 10.31
CA GLU A 29 -9.21 9.16 10.52
C GLU A 29 -9.19 8.13 9.39
N ILE A 30 -8.93 8.59 8.16
CA ILE A 30 -8.80 7.71 6.99
C ILE A 30 -7.53 6.85 7.13
N ALA A 31 -6.42 7.44 7.59
CA ALA A 31 -5.19 6.72 7.85
C ALA A 31 -5.39 5.62 8.90
N ALA A 32 -6.14 5.89 9.97
CA ALA A 32 -6.39 4.94 11.06
C ALA A 32 -7.04 3.63 10.59
N TYR A 33 -7.88 3.64 9.55
CA TYR A 33 -8.46 2.40 9.00
C TYR A 33 -7.41 1.41 8.49
N PHE A 34 -6.26 1.91 8.03
CA PHE A 34 -5.17 1.04 7.58
C PHE A 34 -4.44 0.36 8.74
N TYR A 35 -4.60 0.82 9.97
CA TYR A 35 -4.02 0.23 11.19
C TYR A 35 -5.07 -0.50 12.04
N MET A 36 -6.35 -0.48 11.66
CA MET A 36 -7.47 -1.00 12.47
C MET A 36 -7.33 -2.48 12.85
N LEU A 37 -6.67 -3.29 12.01
CA LEU A 37 -6.44 -4.71 12.31
C LEU A 37 -5.53 -4.89 13.53
N GLY A 38 -4.59 -3.97 13.76
CA GLY A 38 -3.72 -3.95 14.95
C GLY A 38 -2.90 -5.22 15.19
N LEU A 39 -2.74 -6.09 14.18
CA LEU A 39 -2.09 -7.39 14.34
C LEU A 39 -0.56 -7.25 14.31
N TYR A 40 -0.04 -6.63 13.27
CA TYR A 40 1.39 -6.45 13.05
C TYR A 40 1.67 -5.09 12.43
N GLU A 41 2.70 -4.44 12.96
CA GLU A 41 3.26 -3.19 12.48
C GLU A 41 4.78 -3.31 12.42
N ILE A 42 5.38 -2.69 11.41
CA ILE A 42 6.83 -2.60 11.28
C ILE A 42 7.24 -1.15 11.09
N ASP A 43 8.24 -0.71 11.86
CA ASP A 43 8.90 0.57 11.63
C ASP A 43 9.90 0.43 10.48
N LEU A 44 9.66 1.16 9.39
CA LEU A 44 10.55 1.26 8.25
C LEU A 44 10.89 2.72 8.01
N ALA A 45 12.16 3.06 8.22
CA ALA A 45 12.69 4.39 8.01
C ALA A 45 11.94 5.50 8.80
N GLY A 46 11.46 5.20 10.00
CA GLY A 46 10.73 6.13 10.87
C GLY A 46 9.23 6.24 10.56
N TYR A 47 8.72 5.36 9.69
CA TYR A 47 7.31 5.25 9.37
C TYR A 47 6.79 3.88 9.81
N LEU A 48 5.65 3.88 10.51
CA LEU A 48 4.95 2.64 10.84
C LEU A 48 4.18 2.15 9.62
N PHE A 49 4.41 0.90 9.23
CA PHE A 49 3.64 0.20 8.20
C PHE A 49 2.83 -0.90 8.85
N SER A 50 1.52 -0.88 8.62
CA SER A 50 0.65 -1.98 9.03
C SER A 50 0.76 -3.18 8.08
N GLU A 51 0.32 -4.34 8.55
CA GLU A 51 0.17 -5.54 7.71
C GLU A 51 -0.60 -5.28 6.41
N LEU A 52 -1.72 -4.54 6.47
CA LEU A 52 -2.52 -4.22 5.28
C LEU A 52 -1.71 -3.40 4.27
N MET A 53 -0.98 -2.39 4.75
CA MET A 53 -0.12 -1.57 3.89
C MET A 53 0.95 -2.41 3.20
N LEU A 54 1.59 -3.31 3.95
CA LEU A 54 2.60 -4.23 3.41
C LEU A 54 2.02 -5.20 2.39
N ILE A 55 0.84 -5.77 2.64
CA ILE A 55 0.15 -6.66 1.69
C ILE A 55 -0.16 -5.92 0.39
N LEU A 56 -0.68 -4.69 0.48
CA LEU A 56 -0.98 -3.87 -0.70
C LEU A 56 0.28 -3.57 -1.51
N ILE A 57 1.39 -3.23 -0.84
CA ILE A 57 2.68 -2.99 -1.50
C ILE A 57 3.24 -4.26 -2.13
N GLY A 58 3.29 -5.37 -1.37
CA GLY A 58 3.86 -6.63 -1.82
C GLY A 58 3.07 -7.26 -2.97
N LEU A 59 1.75 -7.35 -2.83
CA LEU A 59 0.88 -7.84 -3.90
C LEU A 59 0.91 -6.90 -5.10
N GLY A 60 0.87 -5.59 -4.86
CA GLY A 60 0.97 -4.57 -5.91
C GLY A 60 2.24 -4.72 -6.75
N PHE A 61 3.38 -4.93 -6.10
CA PHE A 61 4.65 -5.18 -6.78
C PHE A 61 4.61 -6.45 -7.64
N ILE A 62 4.09 -7.56 -7.12
CA ILE A 62 3.95 -8.82 -7.87
C ILE A 62 3.08 -8.61 -9.12
N LEU A 63 1.92 -7.98 -8.96
CA LEU A 63 1.00 -7.73 -10.06
C LEU A 63 1.60 -6.76 -11.10
N LEU A 64 2.38 -5.78 -10.65
CA LEU A 64 3.11 -4.87 -11.53
C LEU A 64 4.11 -5.63 -12.41
N VAL A 65 4.97 -6.46 -11.79
CA VAL A 65 5.99 -7.24 -12.50
C VAL A 65 5.33 -8.22 -13.47
N VAL A 66 4.35 -9.00 -13.02
CA VAL A 66 3.65 -9.97 -13.87
C VAL A 66 2.93 -9.26 -15.03
N GLY A 67 2.34 -8.10 -14.77
CA GLY A 67 1.64 -7.30 -15.77
C GLY A 67 2.58 -6.67 -16.80
N ALA A 68 3.77 -6.23 -16.38
CA ALA A 68 4.77 -5.65 -17.26
C ALA A 68 5.44 -6.69 -18.17
N MET A 69 5.53 -7.94 -17.71
CA MET A 69 6.15 -9.05 -18.44
C MET A 69 5.22 -9.74 -19.47
N ARG A 70 3.91 -9.41 -19.49
CA ARG A 70 2.89 -10.04 -20.35
C ARG A 70 2.21 -9.04 -21.30
#